data_AF-A0AA40KG18-F1
#
_entry.id   AF-A0AA40KG18-F1
#
_cell.length_a   1.000
_cell.length_b   1.000
_cell.length_c   1.000
_cell.angle_alpha   90.00
_cell.angle_beta   90.00
_cell.angle_gamma   90.00
#
_symmetry.space_group_name_H-M   'P 1'
#
loop_
_entity.id
_entity.type
_entity.pdbx_description
1 polymer ?
#
loop_
_entity_poly.entity_id
_entity_poly.type
_entity_poly.pdbx_seq_one_letter_code
_entity_poly.pdbx_strand_id
1 'polypeptide(L)'
;MTDRELLRVLESCVRFGRACLIENIGLELEAGLDPILIRSLFEHGGQWCVKIGENIVPYNSDFRLFLTTRLSNPHYTPEICVKILLVNFALTAT
;
A
#
# COMPACT_ATOMS: atom_id res chain seq x y z
N MET A 1 13.15 0.62 -8.95
CA MET A 1 11.93 1.29 -9.42
C MET A 1 11.99 2.71 -8.89
N THR A 2 11.71 3.71 -9.72
CA THR A 2 11.52 5.07 -9.19
C THR A 2 10.15 5.19 -8.53
N ASP A 3 10.01 6.05 -7.52
CA ASP A 3 8.76 6.32 -6.78
C ASP A 3 7.57 6.54 -7.75
N ARG A 4 7.78 7.30 -8.84
CA ARG A 4 6.77 7.53 -9.89
C ARG A 4 6.32 6.26 -10.64
N GLU A 5 7.20 5.30 -10.85
CA GLU A 5 6.83 4.04 -11.50
C GLU A 5 6.01 3.14 -10.58
N LEU A 6 6.33 3.15 -9.28
CA LEU A 6 5.56 2.44 -8.27
C LEU A 6 4.13 2.97 -8.20
N LEU A 7 3.95 4.30 -8.14
CA LEU A 7 2.63 4.91 -8.14
C LEU A 7 1.84 4.56 -9.40
N ARG A 8 2.45 4.59 -10.58
CA ARG A 8 1.76 4.19 -11.84
C ARG A 8 1.28 2.73 -11.82
N VAL A 9 2.10 1.81 -11.31
CA VAL A 9 1.71 0.40 -11.18
C VAL A 9 0.57 0.26 -10.18
N LEU A 10 0.65 0.96 -9.05
CA LEU A 10 -0.39 0.96 -8.01
C LEU A 10 -1.72 1.49 -8.54
N GLU A 11 -1.72 2.61 -9.26
CA GLU A 11 -2.91 3.17 -9.92
C GLU A 11 -3.59 2.15 -10.84
N SER A 12 -2.80 1.43 -11.63
CA SER A 12 -3.30 0.38 -12.51
C SER A 12 -3.91 -0.78 -11.71
N CYS A 13 -3.22 -1.26 -10.67
CA CYS A 13 -3.73 -2.34 -9.82
C CYS A 13 -5.02 -1.95 -9.11
N VAL A 14 -5.11 -0.74 -8.56
CA VAL A 14 -6.32 -0.22 -7.90
C VAL A 14 -7.49 -0.14 -8.88
N ARG A 15 -7.26 0.40 -10.07
CA ARG A 15 -8.30 0.53 -11.11
C ARG A 15 -8.83 -0.83 -11.58
N PHE A 16 -7.94 -1.79 -11.78
CA PHE A 16 -8.29 -3.10 -12.34
C PHE A 16 -8.54 -4.18 -11.28
N GLY A 17 -8.49 -3.85 -9.98
CA GLY A 17 -8.71 -4.83 -8.90
C GLY A 17 -7.64 -5.92 -8.82
N ARG A 18 -6.39 -5.62 -9.21
CA ARG A 18 -5.30 -6.61 -9.18
C ARG A 18 -4.56 -6.55 -7.85
N ALA A 19 -4.04 -7.70 -7.42
CA ALA A 19 -3.11 -7.72 -6.30
C ALA A 19 -1.81 -6.98 -6.67
N CYS A 20 -1.29 -6.16 -5.75
CA CYS A 20 -0.01 -5.48 -5.87
C CYS A 20 0.88 -5.91 -4.69
N LEU A 21 2.09 -6.38 -4.99
CA LEU A 21 3.11 -6.72 -4.01
C LEU A 21 4.24 -5.70 -4.10
N ILE A 22 4.53 -5.05 -2.98
CA ILE A 22 5.71 -4.19 -2.83
C ILE A 22 6.71 -4.94 -1.96
N GLU A 23 7.86 -5.25 -2.54
CA GLU A 23 8.94 -5.95 -1.86
C GLU A 23 10.01 -4.99 -1.34
N ASN A 24 10.73 -5.46 -0.32
CA ASN A 24 11.87 -4.75 0.28
C ASN A 24 11.49 -3.36 0.81
N ILE A 25 10.32 -3.23 1.43
CA ILE A 25 9.97 -1.98 2.10
C ILE A 25 10.95 -1.69 3.24
N GLY A 26 11.33 -0.43 3.39
CA GLY A 26 12.17 0.06 4.48
C GLY A 26 11.39 0.18 5.79
N LEU A 27 11.93 0.99 6.70
CA LEU A 27 11.24 1.39 7.93
C LEU A 27 10.20 2.50 7.69
N GLU A 28 10.39 3.26 6.62
CA GLU A 28 9.51 4.34 6.18
C GLU A 28 8.76 3.92 4.91
N LEU A 29 7.50 4.35 4.80
CA LEU A 29 6.65 4.15 3.63
C LEU A 29 6.51 5.48 2.89
N GLU A 30 6.39 5.42 1.57
CA GLU A 30 6.19 6.61 0.75
C GLU A 30 4.85 7.28 1.08
N ALA A 31 4.84 8.61 1.29
CA ALA A 31 3.64 9.37 1.64
C ALA A 31 2.51 9.28 0.58
N GLY A 32 2.86 8.93 -0.67
CA GLY A 32 1.88 8.67 -1.73
C GLY A 32 1.01 7.43 -1.47
N LEU A 33 1.44 6.53 -0.57
CA LEU A 33 0.72 5.30 -0.22
C LEU A 33 -0.31 5.50 0.88
N ASP A 34 -0.16 6.52 1.74
CA ASP A 34 -1.09 6.84 2.83
C ASP A 34 -2.58 6.69 2.49
N PRO A 35 -3.10 7.29 1.40
CA PRO A 35 -4.52 7.19 1.06
C PRO A 35 -4.98 5.75 0.78
N ILE A 36 -4.08 4.88 0.31
CA ILE A 36 -4.36 3.46 0.08
C ILE A 36 -4.28 2.67 1.40
N LEU A 37 -3.27 2.95 2.22
CA LEU A 37 -3.06 2.27 3.50
C LEU A 37 -4.24 2.48 4.45
N ILE A 38 -4.75 3.72 4.55
CA ILE A 38 -5.89 4.05 5.42
C ILE A 38 -7.26 3.88 4.74
N ARG A 39 -7.28 3.45 3.46
CA ARG A 39 -8.50 3.37 2.64
C ARG A 39 -9.29 4.68 2.64
N SER A 40 -8.63 5.79 2.32
CA SER A 40 -9.24 7.11 2.18
C SER A 40 -10.05 7.20 0.88
N LEU A 41 -11.19 6.49 0.87
CA LEU A 41 -12.11 6.43 -0.27
C LEU A 41 -13.09 7.59 -0.21
N PHE A 42 -13.40 8.17 -1.36
CA PHE A 42 -14.41 9.21 -1.51
C PHE A 42 -15.24 8.96 -2.77
N GLU A 43 -16.47 9.45 -2.77
CA GLU A 43 -17.33 9.35 -3.95
C GLU A 43 -16.98 10.47 -4.95
N HIS A 44 -16.76 10.10 -6.21
CA HIS A 44 -16.50 11.05 -7.28
C HIS A 44 -17.17 10.58 -8.57
N GLY A 45 -18.18 11.32 -9.04
CA GLY A 45 -18.91 10.95 -10.24
C GLY A 45 -19.69 9.63 -10.11
N GLY A 46 -20.25 9.34 -8.93
CA GLY A 46 -21.07 8.16 -8.68
C GLY A 46 -20.31 6.84 -8.49
N GLN A 47 -18.98 6.91 -8.33
CA GLN A 47 -18.13 5.76 -8.05
C GLN A 47 -17.18 6.06 -6.89
N TRP A 48 -16.80 5.02 -6.14
CA TRP A 48 -15.76 5.11 -5.14
C TRP A 48 -14.40 5.33 -5.80
N CYS A 49 -13.68 6.33 -5.33
CA CYS A 49 -12.38 6.72 -5.82
C CYS A 49 -11.39 6.90 -4.67
N VAL A 50 -10.11 6.84 -4.99
CA VAL A 50 -9.01 7.14 -4.09
C VAL A 50 -8.02 8.06 -4.79
N LYS A 51 -7.38 8.96 -4.04
CA LYS A 51 -6.36 9.86 -4.56
C LYS A 51 -5.00 9.17 -4.44
N ILE A 52 -4.27 9.03 -5.55
CA ILE A 52 -2.92 8.45 -5.59
C ILE A 52 -2.02 9.50 -6.25
N GLY A 53 -1.09 10.06 -5.47
CA GLY A 53 -0.33 11.25 -5.91
C GLY A 53 -1.27 12.40 -6.27
N GLU A 54 -1.24 12.83 -7.53
CA GLU A 54 -2.11 13.91 -8.05
C GLU A 54 -3.37 13.39 -8.76
N ASN A 55 -3.49 12.07 -8.96
CA ASN A 55 -4.56 11.48 -9.75
C ASN A 55 -5.70 10.95 -8.88
N ILE A 56 -6.93 11.06 -9.42
CA ILE A 56 -8.12 10.42 -8.86
C ILE A 56 -8.33 9.10 -9.60
N VAL A 57 -8.32 7.99 -8.86
CA VAL A 57 -8.41 6.65 -9.43
C VAL A 57 -9.66 5.94 -8.92
N PRO A 58 -10.50 5.39 -9.81
CA PRO A 58 -11.59 4.51 -9.43
C PRO A 58 -11.10 3.35 -8.58
N TYR A 59 -11.72 3.15 -7.42
CA TYR A 59 -11.36 2.10 -6.50
C TYR A 59 -12.13 0.81 -6.79
N ASN A 60 -11.40 -0.28 -7.04
CA ASN A 60 -11.98 -1.60 -7.20
C ASN A 60 -11.91 -2.39 -5.88
N SER A 61 -13.02 -2.99 -5.45
CA SER A 61 -13.12 -3.78 -4.21
C SER A 61 -12.26 -5.06 -4.20
N ASP A 62 -11.91 -5.59 -5.37
CA ASP A 62 -11.04 -6.76 -5.51
C ASP A 62 -9.55 -6.44 -5.33
N PHE A 63 -9.18 -5.17 -5.30
CA PHE A 63 -7.80 -4.74 -5.06
C PHE A 63 -7.25 -5.27 -3.73
N ARG A 64 -6.00 -5.73 -3.75
CA ARG A 64 -5.24 -6.16 -2.57
C ARG A 64 -3.82 -5.61 -2.63
N LEU A 65 -3.34 -5.06 -1.52
CA LEU A 65 -1.96 -4.59 -1.38
C LEU A 65 -1.24 -5.46 -0.36
N PHE A 66 -0.07 -5.98 -0.74
CA PHE A 66 0.83 -6.73 0.11
C PHE A 66 2.17 -6.02 0.19
N LEU A 67 2.71 -5.90 1.39
CA LEU A 67 4.01 -5.29 1.66
C LEU A 67 4.91 -6.34 2.30
N THR A 68 6.15 -6.45 1.83
CA THR A 68 7.13 -7.38 2.41
C THR A 68 8.45 -6.68 2.69
N THR A 69 9.07 -7.04 3.80
CA THR A 69 10.39 -6.56 4.22
C THR A 69 11.30 -7.73 4.54
N ARG A 70 12.60 -7.56 4.27
CA ARG A 70 13.65 -8.51 4.66
C ARG A 70 14.42 -8.05 5.90
N LEU A 71 14.05 -6.90 6.47
CA LEU A 71 14.68 -6.38 7.66
C LEU A 71 14.45 -7.35 8.83
N SER A 72 15.52 -7.71 9.53
CA SER A 72 15.44 -8.49 10.75
C SER A 72 14.97 -7.58 11.88
N ASN A 73 13.84 -7.93 12.52
CA ASN A 73 13.21 -7.15 13.59
C ASN A 73 13.00 -5.65 13.26
N PRO A 74 12.18 -5.33 12.24
CA PRO A 74 11.93 -3.95 11.86
C PRO A 74 11.09 -3.24 12.93
N HIS A 75 11.60 -2.12 13.43
CA HIS A 75 10.85 -1.25 14.34
C HIS A 75 10.04 -0.23 13.55
N TYR A 76 8.83 -0.62 13.15
CA TYR A 76 7.86 0.29 12.56
C TYR A 76 7.29 1.24 13.62
N THR A 77 7.08 2.50 13.23
CA THR A 77 6.45 3.47 14.12
C THR A 77 5.01 3.06 14.45
N PRO A 78 4.47 3.44 15.61
CA PRO A 78 3.07 3.19 15.95
C PRO A 78 2.10 3.67 14.87
N GLU A 79 2.44 4.78 14.20
CA GLU A 79 1.67 5.33 13.09
C GLU A 79 1.53 4.35 11.92
N ILE A 80 2.58 3.62 11.56
CA ILE A 80 2.51 2.60 10.50
C ILE A 80 1.72 1.39 11.01
N CYS A 81 1.99 0.95 12.24
CA CYS A 81 1.36 -0.23 12.85
C CYS A 81 -0.17 -0.12 12.99
N VAL A 82 -0.72 1.09 13.06
CA VAL A 82 -2.19 1.29 13.09
C VAL A 82 -2.82 1.33 11.70
N LYS A 83 -2.04 1.65 10.65
CA LYS A 83 -2.52 1.75 9.26
C LYS A 83 -2.54 0.39 8.56
N ILE A 84 -1.65 -0.53 8.95
CA ILE A 84 -1.49 -1.83 8.28
C ILE A 84 -1.59 -3.01 9.24
N LEU A 85 -1.94 -4.18 8.72
CA LEU A 85 -1.80 -5.44 9.44
C LEU A 85 -0.37 -5.95 9.27
N LEU A 86 0.40 -5.97 10.35
CA LEU A 86 1.76 -6.53 10.38
C LEU A 86 1.72 -8.01 10.75
N VAL A 87 2.39 -8.85 9.96
CA VAL A 87 2.52 -10.30 10.21
C VAL A 87 3.99 -10.70 10.24
N ASN A 88 4.43 -11.35 11.31
CA ASN A 88 5.81 -11.81 11.47
C ASN A 88 5.97 -13.24 10.91
N PHE A 89 6.82 -13.40 9.89
CA PHE A 89 7.18 -14.69 9.28
C PHE A 89 8.62 -15.11 9.58
N ALA A 90 9.29 -14.50 10.56
CA ALA A 90 10.65 -14.88 10.94
C ALA A 90 10.71 -16.33 11.46
N LEU A 91 11.71 -17.08 10.98
CA LEU A 91 12.00 -18.42 11.49
C LEU A 91 12.71 -18.30 12.83
N THR A 92 12.14 -18.90 13.88
CA THR A 92 12.81 -19.04 15.17
C THR A 92 13.61 -20.35 15.15
N ALA A 93 14.94 -20.27 15.24
CA ALA A 93 15.76 -21.46 15.48
C ALA A 93 15.42 -22.01 16.87
N THR A 94 15.13 -23.31 16.95
CA THR A 94 14.90 -24.04 18.21
C THR A 94 16.20 -24.55 18.77
#